data_AF-A0A1Y1ZTR3-F1
#
_entry.id   AF-A0A1Y1ZTR3-F1
#
_cell.length_a   1.000
_cell.length_b   1.000
_cell.length_c   1.000
_cell.angle_alpha   90.00
_cell.angle_beta   90.00
_cell.angle_gamma   90.00
#
_symmetry.space_group_name_H-M   'P 1'
#
loop_
_entity.id
_entity.type
_entity.pdbx_description
1 polymer ?
#
loop_
_entity_poly.entity_id
_entity_poly.type
_entity_poly.pdbx_seq_one_letter_code
_entity_poly.pdbx_strand_id
1 'polypeptide(L)'
;MKTMKSNDILSEKQKLILELLKRNNIDKLKDFINSLETPLYFLNSTNFDLLTLALSLNCSFYIIKLIFNRCNYKTLNYVVKDIYHLYDMKVLMYSNNNVKSPLLLSLEFSDFQSVELLINKGADMYFKINGKYILEILREENLLTMRKLNFLLKNGFSIKNLRLNDSAILNLNISKSA
;
A
#
# COMPACT_ATOMS: atom_id res chain seq x y z
N MET A 1 10.17 33.21 1.52
CA MET A 1 11.28 32.34 1.97
C MET A 1 10.74 30.91 2.02
N LYS A 2 11.07 30.07 1.02
CA LYS A 2 10.70 28.64 1.04
C LYS A 2 11.42 28.00 2.22
N THR A 3 10.67 27.56 3.22
CA THR A 3 11.22 26.68 4.25
C THR A 3 11.74 25.44 3.53
N MET A 4 13.07 25.26 3.52
CA MET A 4 13.66 23.97 3.20
C MET A 4 13.06 22.97 4.19
N LYS A 5 12.14 22.12 3.73
CA LYS A 5 11.78 20.89 4.45
C LYS A 5 13.11 20.21 4.77
N SER A 6 13.34 19.84 6.02
CA SER A 6 14.50 19.02 6.41
C SER A 6 14.68 17.93 5.36
N ASN A 7 15.81 17.91 4.66
CA ASN A 7 16.06 16.91 3.63
C ASN A 7 15.83 15.53 4.27
N ASP A 8 14.80 14.83 3.83
CA ASP A 8 14.50 13.45 4.18
C ASP A 8 15.60 12.56 3.59
N ILE A 9 16.79 12.60 4.19
CA ILE A 9 17.94 11.83 3.72
C ILE A 9 17.78 10.40 4.23
N LEU A 10 17.62 9.48 3.29
CA LEU A 10 17.66 8.05 3.59
C LEU A 10 19.01 7.67 4.19
N SER A 11 19.00 6.85 5.24
CA SER A 11 20.22 6.18 5.72
C SER A 11 20.77 5.23 4.65
N GLU A 12 22.06 4.89 4.73
CA GLU A 12 22.67 3.92 3.82
C GLU A 12 21.98 2.55 3.84
N LYS A 13 21.49 2.11 5.00
CA LYS A 13 20.70 0.87 5.13
C LYS A 13 19.36 0.97 4.39
N GLN A 14 18.68 2.12 4.47
CA GLN A 14 17.43 2.38 3.75
C GLN A 14 17.65 2.45 2.22
N LYS A 15 18.74 3.07 1.76
CA LYS A 15 19.11 3.08 0.35
C LYS A 15 19.39 1.66 -0.16
N LEU A 16 20.14 0.86 0.60
CA LEU A 16 20.48 -0.49 0.21
C LEU A 16 19.24 -1.39 0.11
N ILE A 17 18.36 -1.38 1.11
CA ILE A 17 17.13 -2.19 1.05
C ILE A 17 16.21 -1.74 -0.09
N LEU A 18 16.10 -0.44 -0.35
CA LEU A 18 15.36 0.08 -1.51
C LEU A 18 15.87 -0.53 -2.83
N GLU A 19 17.19 -0.57 -3.03
CA GLU A 19 17.79 -1.17 -4.23
C GLU A 19 17.54 -2.69 -4.31
N LEU A 20 17.52 -3.39 -3.17
CA LEU A 20 17.17 -4.80 -3.13
C LEU A 20 15.69 -5.05 -3.48
N LEU A 21 14.78 -4.19 -3.01
CA LEU A 21 13.36 -4.24 -3.34
C LEU A 21 13.12 -3.95 -4.83
N LYS A 22 13.77 -2.93 -5.39
CA LYS A 22 13.72 -2.61 -6.84
C LYS A 22 14.15 -3.79 -7.71
N ARG A 23 15.15 -4.55 -7.27
CA ARG A 23 15.63 -5.75 -7.98
C ARG A 23 14.74 -6.97 -7.79
N ASN A 24 13.75 -6.91 -6.89
CA ASN A 24 12.80 -7.98 -6.58
C ASN A 24 13.49 -9.33 -6.30
N ASN A 25 14.69 -9.30 -5.69
CA ASN A 25 15.51 -10.48 -5.44
C ASN A 25 15.37 -10.89 -3.96
N ILE A 26 14.55 -11.91 -3.70
CA ILE A 26 14.23 -12.34 -2.34
C ILE A 26 15.45 -12.92 -1.59
N ASP A 27 16.36 -13.59 -2.27
CA ASP A 27 17.49 -14.24 -1.60
C ASP A 27 18.48 -13.19 -1.10
N LYS A 28 18.84 -12.21 -1.94
CA LYS A 28 19.67 -11.08 -1.50
C LYS A 28 19.00 -10.23 -0.42
N LEU A 29 17.68 -10.11 -0.47
CA LEU A 29 16.91 -9.43 0.58
C LEU A 29 16.99 -10.20 1.91
N LYS A 30 16.87 -11.54 1.89
CA LYS A 30 17.04 -12.37 3.10
C LYS A 30 18.45 -12.26 3.66
N ASP A 31 19.47 -12.31 2.81
CA ASP A 31 20.87 -12.16 3.23
C ASP A 31 21.10 -10.82 3.92
N PHE A 32 20.57 -9.74 3.34
CA PHE A 32 20.61 -8.42 3.95
C PHE A 32 19.86 -8.38 5.30
N ILE A 33 18.64 -8.89 5.37
CA ILE A 33 17.84 -8.88 6.61
C ILE A 33 18.55 -9.68 7.72
N ASN A 34 19.18 -10.80 7.37
CA ASN A 34 19.88 -11.65 8.33
C ASN A 34 21.22 -11.06 8.79
N SER A 35 21.82 -10.15 8.02
CA SER A 35 23.05 -9.44 8.42
C SER A 35 22.79 -8.19 9.27
N LEU A 36 21.53 -7.81 9.47
CA LEU A 36 21.18 -6.68 10.33
C LEU A 36 21.39 -7.03 11.81
N GLU A 37 22.14 -6.18 12.50
CA GLU A 37 22.28 -6.22 13.98
C GLU A 37 21.00 -5.76 14.71
N THR A 38 20.11 -5.06 14.00
CA THR A 38 18.87 -4.49 14.55
C THR A 38 17.66 -5.09 13.84
N PRO A 39 16.51 -5.26 14.51
CA PRO A 39 15.28 -5.70 13.85
C PRO A 39 14.91 -4.85 12.63
N LEU A 40 14.38 -5.49 11.59
CA LEU A 40 14.09 -4.83 10.30
C LEU A 40 13.17 -3.61 10.44
N TYR A 41 12.20 -3.64 11.37
CA TYR A 41 11.26 -2.54 11.57
C TYR A 41 11.93 -1.22 11.99
N PHE A 42 13.17 -1.24 12.50
CA PHE A 42 13.92 -0.01 12.80
C PHE A 42 14.27 0.79 11.54
N LEU A 43 14.19 0.20 10.36
CA LEU A 43 14.36 0.94 9.10
C LEU A 43 13.10 1.73 8.73
N ASN A 44 11.94 1.43 9.32
CA ASN A 44 10.73 2.22 9.10
C ASN A 44 10.82 3.58 9.80
N SER A 45 10.30 4.61 9.15
CA SER A 45 10.15 5.97 9.64
C SER A 45 8.84 6.57 9.13
N THR A 46 8.54 7.82 9.50
CA THR A 46 7.32 8.51 9.08
C THR A 46 7.13 8.55 7.55
N ASN A 47 8.23 8.66 6.80
CA ASN A 47 8.22 8.84 5.33
C ASN A 47 8.89 7.65 4.60
N PHE A 48 9.38 6.64 5.32
CA PHE A 48 9.99 5.43 4.76
C PHE A 48 9.35 4.21 5.44
N ASP A 49 8.44 3.53 4.77
CA ASP A 49 7.83 2.32 5.31
C ASP A 49 8.04 1.16 4.33
N LEU A 50 8.66 0.09 4.80
CA LEU A 50 9.09 -1.02 3.97
C LEU A 50 7.93 -1.75 3.28
N LEU A 51 6.79 -1.92 3.97
CA LEU A 51 5.64 -2.61 3.40
C LEU A 51 5.00 -1.80 2.27
N THR A 52 4.69 -0.53 2.51
CA THR A 52 4.14 0.35 1.46
C THR A 52 5.14 0.57 0.33
N LEU A 53 6.46 0.62 0.62
CA LEU A 53 7.49 0.69 -0.40
C LEU A 53 7.51 -0.57 -1.28
N ALA A 54 7.52 -1.76 -0.69
CA ALA A 54 7.54 -3.00 -1.45
C ALA A 54 6.26 -3.22 -2.27
N LEU A 55 5.11 -2.82 -1.74
CA LEU A 55 3.84 -2.84 -2.48
C LEU A 55 3.86 -1.87 -3.66
N SER A 56 4.35 -0.64 -3.45
CA SER A 56 4.42 0.36 -4.52
C SER A 56 5.45 0.02 -5.60
N LEU A 57 6.49 -0.73 -5.25
CA LEU A 57 7.45 -1.33 -6.18
C LEU A 57 6.93 -2.59 -6.89
N ASN A 58 5.70 -3.02 -6.61
CA ASN A 58 5.12 -4.26 -7.12
C ASN A 58 6.06 -5.47 -6.90
N CYS A 59 6.69 -5.53 -5.73
CA CYS A 59 7.53 -6.68 -5.36
C CYS A 59 6.71 -7.97 -5.33
N SER A 60 7.38 -9.11 -5.49
CA SER A 60 6.73 -10.41 -5.42
C SER A 60 6.04 -10.63 -4.07
N PHE A 61 4.94 -11.40 -4.09
CA PHE A 61 4.19 -11.76 -2.87
C PHE A 61 5.08 -12.31 -1.76
N TYR A 62 6.13 -13.07 -2.10
CA TYR A 62 7.07 -13.60 -1.12
C TYR A 62 7.91 -12.52 -0.43
N ILE A 63 8.30 -11.45 -1.14
CA ILE A 63 8.95 -10.29 -0.54
C ILE A 63 7.97 -9.53 0.36
N ILE A 64 6.74 -9.30 -0.10
CA ILE A 64 5.70 -8.65 0.71
C ILE A 64 5.49 -9.43 2.02
N LYS A 65 5.32 -10.75 1.93
CA LYS A 65 5.15 -11.64 3.09
C LYS A 65 6.37 -11.63 4.01
N LEU A 66 7.59 -11.63 3.46
CA LEU A 66 8.83 -11.54 4.23
C LEU A 66 8.89 -10.24 5.04
N ILE A 67 8.65 -9.09 4.40
CA ILE A 67 8.66 -7.77 5.06
C ILE A 67 7.58 -7.70 6.13
N PHE A 68 6.34 -8.08 5.79
CA PHE A 68 5.24 -8.08 6.74
C PHE A 68 5.59 -8.87 8.02
N ASN A 69 6.13 -10.08 7.86
CA ASN A 69 6.50 -10.94 8.99
C ASN A 69 7.68 -10.38 9.81
N ARG A 70 8.64 -9.71 9.18
CA ARG A 70 9.86 -9.22 9.84
C ARG A 70 9.68 -7.83 10.45
N CYS A 71 8.71 -7.05 10.00
CA CYS A 71 8.43 -5.71 10.53
C CYS A 71 7.40 -5.70 11.67
N ASN A 72 6.63 -6.79 11.86
CA ASN A 72 5.65 -6.95 12.95
C ASN A 72 4.72 -5.74 13.13
N TYR A 73 4.03 -5.35 12.06
CA TYR A 73 3.10 -4.22 12.05
C TYR A 73 1.99 -4.39 13.09
N LYS A 74 1.83 -3.41 13.98
CA LYS A 74 0.77 -3.40 15.01
C LYS A 74 -0.64 -3.26 14.42
N THR A 75 -0.74 -2.58 13.29
CA THR A 75 -1.97 -2.37 12.54
C THR A 75 -1.62 -2.19 11.07
N LEU A 76 -2.56 -2.55 10.18
CA LEU A 76 -2.48 -2.29 8.74
C LEU A 76 -3.31 -1.07 8.31
N ASN A 77 -3.97 -0.42 9.28
CA ASN A 77 -4.87 0.71 9.08
C ASN A 77 -4.13 2.03 9.34
N TYR A 78 -3.08 2.28 8.56
CA TYR A 78 -2.24 3.47 8.66
C TYR A 78 -2.00 4.07 7.27
N VAL A 79 -1.44 5.28 7.27
CA VAL A 79 -1.05 5.98 6.05
C VAL A 79 0.41 6.40 6.10
N VAL A 80 1.04 6.43 4.94
CA VAL A 80 2.39 6.96 4.74
C VAL A 80 2.29 8.12 3.76
N LYS A 81 2.92 9.25 4.11
CA LYS A 81 2.95 10.46 3.29
C LYS A 81 4.24 10.48 2.49
N ASP A 82 4.18 11.10 1.31
CA ASP A 82 5.36 11.53 0.56
C ASP A 82 6.36 10.41 0.21
N ILE A 83 5.86 9.18 -0.05
CA ILE A 83 6.70 8.03 -0.41
C ILE A 83 7.59 8.35 -1.62
N TYR A 84 7.12 9.15 -2.59
CA TYR A 84 7.73 9.14 -3.94
C TYR A 84 8.80 10.20 -4.21
N HIS A 85 8.87 11.26 -3.40
CA HIS A 85 9.88 12.31 -3.60
C HIS A 85 11.29 11.86 -3.23
N LEU A 86 11.42 10.82 -2.41
CA LEU A 86 12.71 10.35 -1.87
C LEU A 86 13.45 9.36 -2.77
N TYR A 87 12.77 8.78 -3.76
CA TYR A 87 13.27 7.61 -4.48
C TYR A 87 13.57 7.85 -5.97
N ASP A 88 13.47 9.11 -6.44
CA ASP A 88 13.45 9.46 -7.87
C ASP A 88 12.45 8.59 -8.66
N MET A 89 11.37 8.17 -7.99
CA MET A 89 10.34 7.29 -8.53
C MET A 89 9.23 8.11 -9.17
N LYS A 90 9.59 8.82 -10.25
CA LYS A 90 8.62 9.57 -11.08
C LYS A 90 7.46 8.68 -11.58
N VAL A 91 7.70 7.38 -11.67
CA VAL A 91 6.76 6.32 -12.10
C VAL A 91 5.61 6.08 -11.11
N LEU A 92 5.70 6.52 -9.85
CA LEU A 92 4.65 6.26 -8.85
C LEU A 92 3.78 7.50 -8.55
N MET A 93 4.01 8.60 -9.27
CA MET A 93 3.30 9.88 -9.11
C MET A 93 1.99 9.97 -9.90
N TYR A 94 1.43 8.86 -10.39
CA TYR A 94 0.22 8.88 -11.22
C TYR A 94 -1.08 9.08 -10.43
N SER A 95 -1.03 9.13 -9.10
CA SER A 95 -2.19 9.41 -8.27
C SER A 95 -2.15 10.82 -7.69
N ASN A 96 -3.27 11.51 -7.70
CA ASN A 96 -3.44 12.81 -7.03
C ASN A 96 -3.32 12.72 -5.50
N ASN A 97 -3.28 11.51 -4.95
CA ASN A 97 -3.16 11.27 -3.51
C ASN A 97 -1.73 10.86 -3.12
N ASN A 98 -1.00 11.78 -2.50
CA ASN A 98 0.35 11.53 -1.95
C ASN A 98 0.34 10.77 -0.61
N VAL A 99 -0.84 10.32 -0.17
CA VAL A 99 -1.04 9.63 1.10
C VAL A 99 -1.61 8.25 0.81
N LYS A 100 -0.86 7.20 1.13
CA LYS A 100 -1.23 5.83 0.77
C LYS A 100 -1.27 4.93 2.00
N SER A 101 -2.21 3.98 2.02
CA SER A 101 -2.24 2.88 2.98
C SER A 101 -1.76 1.59 2.32
N PRO A 102 -1.32 0.58 3.09
CA PRO A 102 -0.95 -0.72 2.54
C PRO A 102 -2.08 -1.35 1.70
N LEU A 103 -3.31 -1.32 2.21
CA LEU A 103 -4.45 -1.92 1.50
C LEU A 103 -4.77 -1.17 0.20
N LEU A 104 -4.74 0.17 0.22
CA LEU A 104 -4.94 0.97 -1.00
C LEU A 104 -3.90 0.61 -2.07
N LEU A 105 -2.60 0.60 -1.71
CA LEU A 105 -1.53 0.26 -2.66
C LEU A 105 -1.71 -1.12 -3.27
N SER A 106 -1.97 -2.14 -2.45
CA SER A 106 -2.19 -3.51 -2.96
C SER A 106 -3.36 -3.59 -3.97
N LEU A 107 -4.41 -2.77 -3.76
CA LEU A 107 -5.55 -2.69 -4.67
C LEU A 107 -5.24 -1.90 -5.94
N GLU A 108 -4.43 -0.84 -5.88
CA GLU A 108 -4.02 -0.06 -7.05
C GLU A 108 -3.33 -0.97 -8.09
N PHE A 109 -2.38 -1.78 -7.62
CA PHE A 109 -1.62 -2.74 -8.45
C PHE A 109 -2.34 -4.06 -8.73
N SER A 110 -3.56 -4.26 -8.19
CA SER A 110 -4.32 -5.53 -8.34
C SER A 110 -3.57 -6.77 -7.83
N ASP A 111 -2.71 -6.61 -6.84
CA ASP A 111 -2.01 -7.72 -6.19
C ASP A 111 -2.94 -8.42 -5.21
N PHE A 112 -3.83 -9.26 -5.75
CA PHE A 112 -4.87 -9.93 -4.96
C PHE A 112 -4.32 -10.85 -3.88
N GLN A 113 -3.11 -11.40 -4.04
CA GLN A 113 -2.49 -12.22 -2.99
C GLN A 113 -2.08 -11.36 -1.79
N SER A 114 -1.49 -10.19 -2.05
CA SER A 114 -1.18 -9.24 -0.98
C SER A 114 -2.44 -8.61 -0.39
N VAL A 115 -3.45 -8.28 -1.19
CA VAL A 115 -4.75 -7.79 -0.68
C VAL A 115 -5.35 -8.82 0.28
N GLU A 116 -5.42 -10.10 -0.11
CA GLU A 116 -5.92 -11.19 0.73
C GLU A 116 -5.12 -11.32 2.04
N LEU A 117 -3.79 -11.30 1.94
CA LEU A 117 -2.92 -11.34 3.11
C LEU A 117 -3.23 -10.19 4.08
N LEU A 118 -3.34 -8.96 3.57
CA LEU A 118 -3.59 -7.78 4.39
C LEU A 118 -4.98 -7.84 5.07
N ILE A 119 -6.03 -8.20 4.34
CA ILE A 119 -7.39 -8.35 4.89
C ILE A 119 -7.41 -9.42 5.98
N ASN A 120 -6.81 -10.60 5.72
CA ASN A 120 -6.73 -11.70 6.68
C ASN A 120 -5.89 -11.36 7.92
N LYS A 121 -5.08 -10.29 7.85
CA LYS A 121 -4.29 -9.75 8.96
C LYS A 121 -4.92 -8.51 9.60
N GLY A 122 -6.17 -8.20 9.28
CA GLY A 122 -6.95 -7.14 9.93
C GLY A 122 -6.89 -5.78 9.26
N ALA A 123 -6.45 -5.70 8.00
CA ALA A 123 -6.63 -4.49 7.21
C ALA A 123 -8.13 -4.22 7.00
N ASP A 124 -8.56 -3.02 7.36
CA ASP A 124 -9.94 -2.58 7.26
C ASP A 124 -10.25 -2.16 5.83
N MET A 125 -11.15 -2.90 5.18
CA MET A 125 -11.63 -2.57 3.82
C MET A 125 -12.45 -1.27 3.77
N TYR A 126 -12.89 -0.76 4.92
CA TYR A 126 -13.56 0.53 5.10
C TYR A 126 -12.62 1.62 5.62
N PHE A 127 -11.30 1.38 5.61
CA PHE A 127 -10.34 2.36 6.08
C PHE A 127 -10.47 3.67 5.28
N LYS A 128 -10.42 4.79 6.01
CA LYS A 128 -10.51 6.13 5.43
C LYS A 128 -9.14 6.76 5.32
N ILE A 129 -8.85 7.31 4.15
CA ILE A 129 -7.65 8.10 3.88
C ILE A 129 -8.13 9.50 3.53
N ASN A 130 -7.71 10.49 4.33
CA ASN A 130 -8.15 11.88 4.21
C ASN A 130 -9.68 12.02 4.15
N GLY A 131 -10.40 11.24 4.96
CA GLY A 131 -11.86 11.27 5.06
C GLY A 131 -12.61 10.42 4.02
N LYS A 132 -11.92 9.92 2.99
CA LYS A 132 -12.51 9.10 1.90
C LYS A 132 -12.25 7.61 2.11
N TYR A 133 -13.23 6.77 1.82
CA TYR A 133 -13.06 5.32 1.82
C TYR A 133 -12.11 4.88 0.70
N ILE A 134 -11.37 3.79 0.90
CA ILE A 134 -10.47 3.22 -0.12
C ILE A 134 -11.19 3.02 -1.48
N LEU A 135 -12.43 2.54 -1.48
CA LEU A 135 -13.20 2.37 -2.72
C LEU A 135 -13.55 3.69 -3.42
N GLU A 136 -13.80 4.77 -2.68
CA GLU A 136 -14.05 6.09 -3.25
C GLU A 136 -12.79 6.60 -3.96
N ILE A 137 -11.62 6.41 -3.33
CA ILE A 137 -10.32 6.79 -3.89
C ILE A 137 -10.05 6.00 -5.17
N LEU A 138 -10.21 4.67 -5.15
CA LEU A 138 -10.04 3.84 -6.35
C LEU A 138 -10.99 4.27 -7.48
N ARG A 139 -12.23 4.67 -7.17
CA ARG A 139 -13.17 5.16 -8.18
C ARG A 139 -12.75 6.51 -8.74
N GLU A 140 -12.44 7.48 -7.90
CA GLU A 140 -12.03 8.84 -8.31
C GLU A 140 -10.74 8.82 -9.14
N GLU A 141 -9.84 7.88 -8.87
CA GLU A 141 -8.61 7.67 -9.63
C GLU A 141 -8.79 6.76 -10.86
N ASN A 142 -10.03 6.34 -11.19
CA ASN A 142 -10.34 5.40 -12.28
C ASN A 142 -9.63 4.03 -12.17
N LEU A 143 -9.27 3.62 -10.96
CA LEU A 143 -8.59 2.35 -10.65
C LEU A 143 -9.56 1.25 -10.17
N LEU A 144 -10.82 1.60 -9.87
CA LEU A 144 -11.84 0.65 -9.45
C LEU A 144 -12.36 -0.14 -10.65
N THR A 145 -12.02 -1.43 -10.71
CA THR A 145 -12.53 -2.36 -11.72
C THR A 145 -13.54 -3.33 -11.12
N MET A 146 -14.41 -3.92 -11.94
CA MET A 146 -15.31 -4.99 -11.51
C MET A 146 -14.56 -6.19 -10.90
N ARG A 147 -13.33 -6.46 -11.39
CA ARG A 147 -12.47 -7.51 -10.83
C ARG A 147 -12.09 -7.19 -9.38
N LYS A 148 -11.66 -5.96 -9.08
CA LYS A 148 -11.33 -5.52 -7.71
C LYS A 148 -12.55 -5.51 -6.81
N LEU A 149 -13.69 -4.99 -7.30
CA LEU A 149 -14.94 -4.98 -6.54
C LEU A 149 -15.41 -6.40 -6.20
N ASN A 150 -15.44 -7.29 -7.19
CA ASN A 150 -15.82 -8.69 -6.96
C ASN A 150 -14.88 -9.40 -5.99
N PHE A 151 -13.57 -9.10 -6.06
CA PHE A 151 -12.60 -9.64 -5.11
C PHE A 151 -12.91 -9.19 -3.68
N LEU A 152 -13.12 -7.89 -3.45
CA LEU A 152 -13.46 -7.34 -2.13
C LEU A 152 -14.78 -7.94 -1.60
N LEU A 153 -15.82 -8.02 -2.44
CA LEU A 153 -17.10 -8.62 -2.08
C LEU A 153 -16.95 -10.09 -1.62
N LYS A 154 -16.10 -10.87 -2.31
CA LYS A 154 -15.78 -12.25 -1.91
C LYS A 154 -15.04 -12.35 -0.58
N ASN A 155 -14.29 -11.31 -0.21
CA ASN A 155 -13.53 -11.24 1.03
C ASN A 155 -14.30 -10.53 2.17
N GLY A 156 -15.64 -10.47 2.08
CA GLY A 156 -16.50 -9.98 3.15
C GLY A 156 -16.79 -8.48 3.10
N PHE A 157 -16.35 -7.77 2.05
CA PHE A 157 -16.77 -6.40 1.85
C PHE A 157 -18.28 -6.34 1.56
N SER A 158 -18.97 -5.45 2.26
CA SER A 158 -20.39 -5.16 2.05
C SER A 158 -20.57 -3.68 1.67
N ILE A 159 -21.19 -3.45 0.52
CA ILE A 159 -21.55 -2.10 0.04
C ILE A 159 -22.50 -1.42 1.02
N LYS A 160 -23.37 -2.16 1.71
CA LYS A 160 -24.36 -1.62 2.66
C LYS A 160 -23.72 -0.92 3.87
N ASN A 161 -22.50 -1.31 4.23
CA ASN A 161 -21.79 -0.74 5.38
C ASN A 161 -21.11 0.58 5.06
N LEU A 162 -20.97 0.91 3.78
CA LEU A 162 -20.73 2.28 3.40
C LEU A 162 -22.03 3.04 3.70
N ARG A 163 -22.05 3.87 4.75
CA ARG A 163 -23.14 4.83 4.98
C ARG A 163 -23.10 5.84 3.84
N LEU A 164 -23.76 5.51 2.73
CA LEU A 164 -23.67 6.21 1.46
C LEU A 164 -24.82 7.18 1.33
N ASN A 165 -24.52 8.46 1.47
CA ASN A 165 -25.39 9.52 0.96
C ASN A 165 -25.04 9.88 -0.49
N ASP A 166 -24.01 9.25 -1.08
CA ASP A 166 -23.50 9.59 -2.40
C ASP A 166 -23.94 8.57 -3.46
N SER A 167 -24.78 9.07 -4.38
CA SER A 167 -25.34 8.39 -5.56
C SER A 167 -24.31 7.74 -6.49
N ALA A 168 -23.02 8.04 -6.34
CA ALA A 168 -21.94 7.55 -7.20
C ALA A 168 -21.55 6.07 -6.99
N ILE A 169 -21.93 5.42 -5.88
CA ILE A 169 -21.71 3.97 -5.68
C ILE A 169 -22.92 3.13 -6.12
N LEU A 170 -24.13 3.70 -6.12
CA LEU A 170 -25.34 3.02 -6.59
C LEU A 170 -25.24 2.56 -8.05
N ASN A 171 -24.44 3.25 -8.88
CA ASN A 171 -24.22 2.88 -10.28
C ASN A 171 -23.29 1.67 -10.48
N LEU A 172 -22.64 1.14 -9.44
CA LEU A 172 -21.88 -0.12 -9.52
C LEU A 172 -22.78 -1.37 -9.50
N ASN A 173 -24.08 -1.23 -9.22
CA ASN A 173 -25.05 -2.32 -9.22
C ASN A 173 -25.64 -2.67 -10.60
N ILE A 174 -25.25 -2.01 -11.69
CA ILE A 174 -25.77 -2.31 -13.04
C ILE A 174 -24.73 -3.10 -13.84
N SER A 175 -24.49 -4.35 -13.44
CA SER A 175 -24.01 -5.42 -14.36
C SER A 175 -24.11 -6.81 -13.70
N LYS A 176 -25.18 -7.04 -12.95
CA LYS A 176 -25.64 -8.40 -12.59
C LYS A 176 -27.08 -8.58 -13.06
N SER A 177 -27.28 -8.64 -14.37
CA SER A 177 -28.39 -9.30 -15.09
C SER A 177 -28.55 -8.69 -16.48
N ALA A 178 -27.80 -9.19 -17.45
CA ALA A 178 -28.16 -9.25 -18.86
C ALA A 178 -27.45 -10.46 -19.45
#